data_AF-A0A8J4RX17-F1
#
_entry.id   AF-A0A8J4RX17-F1
#
_cell.length_a   1.000
_cell.length_b   1.000
_cell.length_c   1.000
_cell.angle_alpha   90.00
_cell.angle_beta   90.00
_cell.angle_gamma   90.00
#
_symmetry.space_group_name_H-M   'P 1'
#
loop_
_entity.id
_entity.type
_entity.pdbx_description
1 polymer ?
#
loop_
_entity_poly.entity_id
_entity_poly.type
_entity_poly.pdbx_seq_one_letter_code
_entity_poly.pdbx_strand_id
1 'polypeptide(L)'
;MDKLNLAQLGERLKSQGAQMGRMVTGKVKEILQTPTPESKLVDEATSETLEEMGPNWGLNLRICKLINAEEISGTEIVRAIKKKISSGTGSSNNGAVVSQMLSLDLLETCAMNCEKVFSEVASEKVLDEMVKMIENPQTHLGNRKRGLDLIRAWGQSEDLAYLPVFHQTYTVSLVCLMLFLISDFSILMFVMAVLCVP
;
A
#
# COMPACT_ATOMS: atom_id res chain seq x y z
N MET A 1 51.65 13.87 6.69
CA MET A 1 50.98 12.81 5.91
C MET A 1 50.70 11.59 6.78
N ASP A 2 49.49 11.31 7.25
CA ASP A 2 48.62 12.08 8.13
C ASP A 2 47.84 11.06 8.98
N LYS A 3 48.22 10.87 10.26
CA LYS A 3 47.52 9.95 11.19
C LYS A 3 46.05 10.33 11.40
N LEU A 4 45.70 11.61 11.17
CA LEU A 4 44.34 12.14 11.23
C LEU A 4 43.42 11.61 10.11
N ASN A 5 43.97 11.34 8.91
CA ASN A 5 43.18 10.84 7.78
C ASN A 5 42.75 9.37 7.94
N LEU A 6 43.54 8.57 8.66
CA LEU A 6 43.26 7.15 8.87
C LEU A 6 42.12 6.94 9.89
N ALA A 7 42.03 7.81 10.89
CA ALA A 7 40.93 7.78 11.87
C ALA A 7 39.59 8.17 11.23
N GLN A 8 39.56 9.23 10.41
CA GLN A 8 38.35 9.63 9.66
C GLN A 8 37.89 8.57 8.66
N LEU A 9 38.83 7.87 8.00
CA LEU A 9 38.49 6.77 7.11
C LEU A 9 37.88 5.57 7.87
N GLY A 10 38.41 5.27 9.06
CA GLY A 10 37.89 4.22 9.95
C GLY A 10 36.46 4.50 10.43
N GLU A 11 36.13 5.75 10.79
CA GLU A 11 34.78 6.12 11.20
C GLU A 11 33.76 6.08 10.04
N ARG A 12 34.18 6.48 8.82
CA ARG A 12 33.36 6.35 7.62
C ARG A 12 33.09 4.89 7.24
N LEU A 13 34.07 4.01 7.37
CA LEU A 13 33.90 2.58 7.14
C LEU A 13 32.98 1.94 8.19
N LYS A 14 33.07 2.36 9.45
CA LYS A 14 32.23 1.84 10.53
C LYS A 14 30.76 2.25 10.38
N SER A 15 30.51 3.49 9.94
CA SER A 15 29.15 3.98 9.65
C SER A 15 28.55 3.37 8.37
N GLN A 16 29.35 3.21 7.31
CA GLN A 16 28.93 2.50 6.09
C GLN A 16 28.65 1.02 6.33
N GLY A 17 29.48 0.34 7.14
CA GLY A 17 29.28 -1.06 7.51
C GLY A 17 28.00 -1.30 8.31
N ALA A 18 27.65 -0.38 9.22
CA ALA A 18 26.42 -0.46 10.00
C ALA A 18 25.15 -0.22 9.14
N GLN A 19 25.21 0.68 8.16
CA GLN A 19 24.11 0.91 7.22
C GLN A 19 23.91 -0.29 6.26
N MET A 20 25.00 -0.84 5.72
CA MET A 20 24.93 -2.03 4.86
C MET A 20 24.47 -3.26 5.64
N GLY A 21 24.92 -3.44 6.88
CA GLY A 21 24.47 -4.52 7.76
C GLY A 21 22.96 -4.48 8.01
N ARG A 22 22.38 -3.31 8.28
CA ARG A 22 20.93 -3.16 8.44
C ARG A 22 20.16 -3.46 7.14
N MET A 23 20.65 -2.99 5.99
CA MET A 23 19.99 -3.24 4.69
C MET A 23 20.06 -4.71 4.27
N VAL A 24 21.19 -5.38 4.52
CA VAL A 24 21.37 -6.81 4.22
C VAL A 24 20.55 -7.67 5.17
N THR A 25 20.42 -7.30 6.45
CA THR A 25 19.58 -8.05 7.41
C THR A 25 18.08 -7.91 7.08
N GLY A 26 17.62 -6.73 6.66
CA GLY A 26 16.23 -6.50 6.26
C GLY A 26 15.83 -7.29 5.01
N LYS A 27 16.67 -7.25 3.96
CA LYS A 27 16.39 -7.95 2.69
C LYS A 27 16.53 -9.47 2.79
N VAL A 28 17.49 -9.99 3.57
CA VAL A 28 17.65 -11.45 3.76
C VAL A 28 16.49 -12.03 4.58
N LYS A 29 15.92 -11.25 5.52
CA LYS A 29 14.73 -11.65 6.27
C LYS A 29 13.49 -11.77 5.38
N GLU A 30 13.39 -10.98 4.30
CA GLU A 30 12.35 -11.11 3.28
C GLU A 30 12.56 -12.31 2.34
N ILE A 31 13.82 -12.62 1.99
CA ILE A 31 14.15 -13.69 1.04
C ILE A 31 14.01 -15.09 1.67
N LEU A 32 14.07 -15.21 3.00
CA LEU A 32 13.98 -16.49 3.72
C LEU A 32 12.63 -16.71 4.45
N GLN A 33 11.62 -15.87 4.20
CA GLN A 33 10.28 -16.09 4.73
C GLN A 33 9.60 -17.22 3.95
N THR A 34 9.34 -18.34 4.63
CA THR A 34 8.45 -19.39 4.14
C THR A 34 7.08 -18.77 3.85
N PRO A 35 6.43 -19.07 2.70
CA PRO A 35 5.13 -18.50 2.38
C PRO A 35 4.12 -18.82 3.49
N THR A 36 3.60 -17.78 4.13
CA THR A 36 2.56 -17.93 5.16
C THR A 36 1.28 -18.47 4.53
N PRO A 37 0.41 -19.17 5.28
CA PRO A 37 -0.88 -19.60 4.76
C PRO A 37 -1.71 -18.42 4.24
N GLU A 38 -1.61 -17.25 4.87
CA GLU A 38 -2.23 -16.00 4.43
C GLU A 38 -1.70 -15.52 3.08
N SER A 39 -0.37 -15.55 2.89
CA SER A 39 0.24 -15.18 1.60
C SER A 39 -0.28 -16.05 0.47
N LYS A 40 -0.43 -17.37 0.71
CA LYS A 40 -0.94 -18.30 -0.31
C LYS A 40 -2.39 -18.01 -0.69
N LEU A 41 -3.24 -17.67 0.28
CA LEU A 41 -4.62 -17.27 0.02
C LEU A 41 -4.68 -15.99 -0.82
N VAL A 42 -3.80 -15.02 -0.55
CA VAL A 42 -3.71 -13.80 -1.35
C VAL A 42 -3.16 -14.10 -2.75
N ASP A 43 -2.16 -14.97 -2.87
CA ASP A 43 -1.62 -15.39 -4.17
C ASP A 43 -2.70 -16.07 -5.04
N GLU A 44 -3.54 -16.91 -4.44
CA GLU A 44 -4.65 -17.58 -5.12
C GLU A 44 -5.76 -16.58 -5.52
N ALA A 45 -6.13 -15.67 -4.61
CA ALA A 45 -7.15 -14.65 -4.86
C ALA A 45 -6.71 -13.59 -5.89
N THR A 46 -5.40 -13.43 -6.09
CA THR A 46 -4.80 -12.42 -6.99
C THR A 46 -3.98 -13.05 -8.12
N SER A 47 -4.31 -14.31 -8.47
CA SER A 47 -3.64 -15.04 -9.54
C SER A 47 -3.83 -14.34 -10.89
N GLU A 48 -2.76 -14.27 -11.69
CA GLU A 48 -2.81 -13.76 -13.06
C GLU A 48 -3.77 -14.55 -13.96
N THR A 49 -4.02 -15.82 -13.64
CA THR A 49 -4.97 -16.68 -14.37
C THR A 49 -6.43 -16.23 -14.23
N LEU A 50 -6.73 -15.31 -13.31
CA LEU A 50 -8.07 -14.78 -13.10
C LEU A 50 -8.40 -13.62 -14.06
N GLU A 51 -7.47 -13.19 -14.92
CA GLU A 51 -7.67 -12.10 -15.88
C GLU A 51 -8.97 -12.24 -16.69
N GLU A 52 -9.28 -13.45 -17.19
CA GLU A 52 -10.46 -13.70 -18.02
C GLU A 52 -11.76 -13.88 -17.21
N MET A 53 -11.65 -14.27 -15.94
CA MET A 53 -12.79 -14.62 -15.08
C MET A 53 -13.21 -13.48 -14.14
N GLY A 54 -12.33 -12.51 -13.93
CA GLY A 54 -12.50 -11.45 -12.93
C GLY A 54 -12.24 -11.93 -11.49
N PRO A 55 -12.56 -11.09 -10.48
CA PRO A 55 -12.29 -11.40 -9.08
C PRO A 55 -12.97 -12.69 -8.60
N ASN A 56 -12.22 -13.52 -7.86
CA ASN A 56 -12.78 -14.70 -7.22
C ASN A 56 -13.54 -14.30 -5.94
N TRP A 57 -14.77 -13.78 -6.10
CA TRP A 57 -15.61 -13.34 -5.00
C TRP A 57 -15.85 -14.41 -3.93
N GLY A 58 -15.96 -15.68 -4.35
CA GLY A 58 -16.10 -16.81 -3.43
C GLY A 58 -14.90 -16.95 -2.49
N LEU A 59 -13.68 -16.85 -3.03
CA LEU A 59 -12.47 -16.87 -2.24
C LEU A 59 -12.29 -15.60 -1.40
N ASN A 60 -12.58 -14.41 -1.96
CA ASN A 60 -12.47 -13.14 -1.23
C ASN A 60 -13.38 -13.11 0.02
N LEU A 61 -14.64 -13.53 -0.14
CA LEU A 61 -15.59 -13.62 0.98
C LEU A 61 -15.20 -14.71 1.98
N ARG A 62 -14.62 -15.82 1.50
CA ARG A 62 -14.06 -16.85 2.39
C ARG A 62 -12.91 -16.28 3.23
N ILE A 63 -11.99 -15.52 2.63
CA ILE A 63 -10.90 -14.85 3.36
C ILE A 63 -11.48 -13.94 4.44
N CYS A 64 -12.49 -13.11 4.11
CA CYS A 64 -13.15 -12.24 5.10
C CYS A 64 -13.75 -13.04 6.27
N LYS A 65 -14.39 -14.17 5.97
CA LYS A 65 -14.95 -15.06 7.01
C LYS A 65 -13.85 -15.62 7.93
N LEU A 66 -12.72 -16.04 7.37
CA LEU A 66 -11.58 -16.55 8.14
C LEU A 66 -10.95 -15.46 9.02
N ILE A 67 -10.82 -14.22 8.50
CA ILE A 67 -10.33 -13.07 9.28
C ILE A 67 -11.26 -12.77 10.45
N ASN A 68 -12.58 -12.70 10.20
CA ASN A 68 -13.58 -12.42 11.23
C ASN A 68 -13.70 -13.54 12.28
N ALA A 69 -13.41 -14.78 11.89
CA ALA A 69 -13.33 -15.91 12.81
C ALA A 69 -11.98 -16.00 13.55
N GLU A 70 -11.04 -15.09 13.27
CA GLU A 70 -9.68 -15.06 13.82
C GLU A 70 -8.88 -16.35 13.53
N GLU A 71 -9.27 -17.10 12.50
CA GLU A 71 -8.57 -18.32 12.05
C GLU A 71 -7.30 -17.99 11.26
N ILE A 72 -7.23 -16.79 10.68
CA ILE A 72 -6.06 -16.26 9.98
C ILE A 72 -5.78 -14.82 10.39
N SER A 73 -4.53 -14.39 10.27
CA SER A 73 -4.12 -13.03 10.66
C SER A 73 -4.53 -11.98 9.63
N GLY A 74 -5.41 -11.06 10.02
CA GLY A 74 -5.76 -9.89 9.21
C GLY A 74 -4.54 -9.04 8.83
N THR A 75 -3.58 -8.87 9.75
CA THR A 75 -2.34 -8.14 9.49
C THR A 75 -1.50 -8.82 8.40
N GLU A 76 -1.38 -10.15 8.42
CA GLU A 76 -0.62 -10.89 7.40
C GLU A 76 -1.30 -10.82 6.02
N ILE A 77 -2.63 -10.89 5.98
CA ILE A 77 -3.41 -10.68 4.75
C ILE A 77 -3.15 -9.28 4.19
N VAL A 78 -3.25 -8.24 5.01
CA VAL A 78 -3.00 -6.86 4.59
C VAL A 78 -1.56 -6.65 4.13
N ARG A 79 -0.56 -7.25 4.81
CA ARG A 79 0.84 -7.24 4.36
C ARG A 79 1.02 -7.89 2.99
N ALA A 80 0.40 -9.05 2.76
CA ALA A 80 0.47 -9.74 1.49
C ALA A 80 -0.18 -8.94 0.36
N ILE A 81 -1.36 -8.34 0.62
CA ILE A 81 -2.03 -7.42 -0.32
C ILE A 81 -1.14 -6.22 -0.64
N LYS A 82 -0.56 -5.57 0.39
CA LYS A 82 0.37 -4.44 0.22
C LYS A 82 1.55 -4.81 -0.68
N LYS A 83 2.12 -6.01 -0.52
CA LYS A 83 3.19 -6.52 -1.37
C LYS A 83 2.75 -6.65 -2.84
N LYS A 84 1.52 -7.10 -3.12
CA LYS A 84 0.97 -7.16 -4.49
C LYS A 84 0.82 -5.77 -5.10
N ILE A 85 0.29 -4.81 -4.35
CA ILE A 85 0.17 -3.40 -4.78
C ILE A 85 1.55 -2.83 -5.14
N SER A 86 2.53 -3.01 -4.26
CA SER A 86 3.89 -2.53 -4.48
C SER A 86 4.55 -3.22 -5.68
N SER A 87 4.41 -4.54 -5.81
CA SER A 87 5.03 -5.33 -6.90
C SER A 87 4.52 -4.97 -8.29
N GLY A 88 3.25 -4.59 -8.42
CA GLY A 88 2.70 -4.16 -9.71
C GLY A 88 3.05 -2.72 -10.09
N THR A 89 3.57 -1.91 -9.16
CA THR A 89 3.81 -0.48 -9.40
C THR A 89 4.95 -0.28 -10.41
N GLY A 90 4.62 0.33 -11.55
CA GLY A 90 5.56 0.50 -12.66
C GLY A 90 5.96 -0.79 -13.38
N SER A 91 5.26 -1.90 -13.14
CA SER A 91 5.51 -3.16 -13.83
C SER A 91 4.83 -3.18 -15.21
N SER A 92 5.55 -3.64 -16.23
CA SER A 92 5.01 -3.91 -17.57
C SER A 92 4.56 -5.36 -17.75
N ASN A 93 4.78 -6.22 -16.75
CA ASN A 93 4.35 -7.61 -16.80
C ASN A 93 2.82 -7.69 -16.55
N ASN A 94 2.09 -8.26 -17.50
CA ASN A 94 0.63 -8.33 -17.44
C ASN A 94 0.12 -9.04 -16.18
N GLY A 95 0.76 -10.15 -15.79
CA GLY A 95 0.41 -10.88 -14.59
C GLY A 95 0.53 -10.04 -13.32
N ALA A 96 1.59 -9.23 -13.19
CA ALA A 96 1.76 -8.29 -12.09
C ALA A 96 0.71 -7.16 -12.12
N VAL A 97 0.31 -6.69 -13.30
CA VAL A 97 -0.75 -5.68 -13.47
C VAL A 97 -2.11 -6.22 -13.03
N VAL A 98 -2.46 -7.44 -13.45
CA VAL A 98 -3.68 -8.15 -13.07
C VAL A 98 -3.67 -8.45 -11.56
N SER A 99 -2.56 -8.96 -11.03
CA SER A 99 -2.41 -9.25 -9.61
C SER A 99 -2.57 -7.98 -8.75
N GLN A 100 -2.02 -6.85 -9.20
CA GLN A 100 -2.23 -5.56 -8.55
C GLN A 100 -3.70 -5.14 -8.58
N MET A 101 -4.38 -5.27 -9.72
CA MET A 101 -5.82 -4.96 -9.84
C MET A 101 -6.66 -5.79 -8.87
N LEU A 102 -6.50 -7.12 -8.90
CA LEU A 102 -7.24 -8.05 -8.04
C LEU A 102 -6.93 -7.83 -6.55
N SER A 103 -5.70 -7.40 -6.23
CA SER A 103 -5.34 -7.06 -4.85
C SER A 103 -6.07 -5.83 -4.33
N LEU A 104 -6.40 -4.86 -5.19
CA LEU A 104 -7.21 -3.69 -4.82
C LEU A 104 -8.67 -4.10 -4.54
N ASP A 105 -9.23 -5.01 -5.32
CA ASP A 105 -10.59 -5.52 -5.10
C ASP A 105 -10.68 -6.40 -3.85
N LEU A 106 -9.66 -7.24 -3.60
CA LEU A 106 -9.56 -8.02 -2.35
C LEU A 106 -9.43 -7.09 -1.14
N LEU A 107 -8.62 -6.02 -1.25
CA LEU A 107 -8.46 -5.02 -0.19
C LEU A 107 -9.78 -4.34 0.15
N GLU A 108 -10.52 -3.87 -0.86
CA GLU A 108 -11.84 -3.28 -0.68
C GLU A 108 -12.79 -4.25 0.02
N THR A 109 -12.84 -5.50 -0.47
CA THR A 109 -13.71 -6.54 0.09
C THR A 109 -13.39 -6.77 1.58
N CYS A 110 -12.11 -6.97 1.91
CA CYS A 110 -11.68 -7.19 3.30
C CYS A 110 -12.00 -5.97 4.18
N ALA A 111 -11.73 -4.75 3.69
CA ALA A 111 -11.99 -3.53 4.43
C ALA A 111 -13.49 -3.35 4.72
N MET A 112 -14.36 -3.59 3.73
CA MET A 112 -15.81 -3.43 3.89
C MET A 112 -16.48 -4.53 4.74
N ASN A 113 -15.85 -5.71 4.87
CA ASN A 113 -16.48 -6.86 5.52
C ASN A 113 -15.84 -7.25 6.85
N CYS A 114 -14.70 -6.66 7.23
CA CYS A 114 -13.95 -7.05 8.43
C CYS A 114 -13.62 -5.82 9.29
N GLU A 115 -14.21 -5.76 10.49
CA GLU A 115 -14.11 -4.61 11.41
C GLU A 115 -12.64 -4.23 11.74
N LYS A 116 -11.76 -5.23 11.86
CA LYS A 116 -10.35 -5.03 12.22
C LYS A 116 -9.45 -4.66 11.03
N VAL A 117 -9.89 -4.84 9.80
CA VAL A 117 -9.00 -4.68 8.63
C VAL A 117 -8.60 -3.23 8.43
N PHE A 118 -9.47 -2.26 8.69
CA PHE A 118 -9.10 -0.84 8.56
C PHE A 118 -7.97 -0.41 9.51
N SER A 119 -7.94 -0.91 10.74
CA SER A 119 -6.81 -0.68 11.64
C SER A 119 -5.50 -1.31 11.13
N GLU A 120 -5.58 -2.47 10.48
CA GLU A 120 -4.41 -3.11 9.86
C GLU A 120 -3.92 -2.36 8.62
N VAL A 121 -4.84 -1.84 7.79
CA VAL A 121 -4.52 -1.00 6.63
C VAL A 121 -3.76 0.26 7.07
N ALA A 122 -4.18 0.86 8.19
CA ALA A 122 -3.51 2.00 8.80
C ALA A 122 -2.12 1.63 9.35
N SER A 123 -2.04 0.56 10.15
CA SER A 123 -0.79 0.15 10.82
C SER A 123 0.28 -0.27 9.81
N GLU A 124 -0.12 -0.93 8.73
CA GLU A 124 0.76 -1.40 7.66
C GLU A 124 1.10 -0.33 6.62
N LYS A 125 0.53 0.87 6.72
CA LYS A 125 0.75 1.99 5.81
C LYS A 125 0.44 1.64 4.35
N VAL A 126 -0.66 0.93 4.12
CA VAL A 126 -1.06 0.51 2.76
C VAL A 126 -1.33 1.73 1.88
N LEU A 127 -1.90 2.79 2.45
CA LEU A 127 -2.18 4.04 1.74
C LEU A 127 -0.91 4.65 1.13
N ASP A 128 0.24 4.58 1.80
CA ASP A 128 1.51 5.10 1.27
C ASP A 128 1.90 4.39 -0.03
N GLU A 129 1.72 3.06 -0.10
CA GLU A 129 1.99 2.27 -1.31
C GLU A 129 0.95 2.53 -2.41
N MET A 130 -0.32 2.75 -2.05
CA MET A 130 -1.35 3.13 -3.01
C MET A 130 -1.09 4.52 -3.61
N VAL A 131 -0.65 5.50 -2.81
CA VAL A 131 -0.26 6.83 -3.31
C VAL A 131 0.91 6.72 -4.29
N LYS A 132 1.98 5.99 -3.94
CA LYS A 132 3.09 5.73 -4.87
C LYS A 132 2.63 5.07 -6.17
N MET A 133 1.73 4.10 -6.08
CA MET A 133 1.15 3.43 -7.24
C MET A 133 0.39 4.43 -8.14
N ILE A 134 -0.42 5.32 -7.57
CA ILE A 134 -1.24 6.32 -8.28
C ILE A 134 -0.36 7.40 -8.92
N GLU A 135 0.70 7.84 -8.25
CA GLU A 135 1.61 8.87 -8.75
C GLU A 135 2.53 8.35 -9.86
N ASN A 136 2.81 7.04 -9.88
CA ASN A 136 3.69 6.45 -10.87
C ASN A 136 3.01 6.40 -12.27
N PRO A 137 3.53 7.13 -13.28
CA PRO A 137 2.93 7.18 -14.61
C PRO A 137 3.09 5.87 -15.40
N GLN A 138 4.00 4.98 -14.99
CA GLN A 138 4.20 3.66 -15.62
C GLN A 138 3.22 2.62 -15.08
N THR A 139 2.51 2.89 -13.99
CA THR A 139 1.46 2.01 -13.50
C THR A 139 0.26 2.05 -14.44
N HIS A 140 -0.36 0.89 -14.67
CA HIS A 140 -1.56 0.77 -15.51
C HIS A 140 -2.65 1.77 -15.10
N LEU A 141 -3.20 2.51 -16.07
CA LEU A 141 -4.14 3.60 -15.83
C LEU A 141 -5.38 3.14 -15.05
N GLY A 142 -5.89 1.94 -15.35
CA GLY A 142 -7.04 1.36 -14.64
C GLY A 142 -6.77 1.19 -13.15
N ASN A 143 -5.58 0.70 -12.78
CA ASN A 143 -5.20 0.46 -11.38
C ASN A 143 -5.00 1.78 -10.63
N ARG A 144 -4.41 2.78 -11.29
CA ARG A 144 -4.28 4.13 -10.74
C ARG A 144 -5.65 4.75 -10.45
N LYS A 145 -6.58 4.66 -11.40
CA LYS A 145 -7.96 5.16 -11.22
C LYS A 145 -8.68 4.43 -10.09
N ARG A 146 -8.62 3.09 -10.07
CA ARG A 146 -9.25 2.26 -9.04
C ARG A 146 -8.72 2.57 -7.65
N GLY A 147 -7.39 2.68 -7.50
CA GLY A 147 -6.77 3.07 -6.23
C GLY A 147 -7.25 4.44 -5.75
N LEU A 148 -7.33 5.42 -6.65
CA LEU A 148 -7.86 6.75 -6.33
C LEU A 148 -9.32 6.70 -5.89
N ASP A 149 -10.17 5.94 -6.58
CA ASP A 149 -11.58 5.80 -6.25
C ASP A 149 -11.77 5.15 -4.87
N LEU A 150 -10.96 4.15 -4.51
CA LEU A 150 -10.95 3.55 -3.17
C LEU A 150 -10.58 4.56 -2.08
N ILE A 151 -9.49 5.31 -2.27
CA ILE A 151 -9.05 6.31 -1.28
C ILE A 151 -10.13 7.38 -1.09
N ARG A 152 -10.79 7.82 -2.18
CA ARG A 152 -11.91 8.76 -2.12
C ARG A 152 -13.10 8.19 -1.36
N ALA A 153 -13.50 6.95 -1.67
CA ALA A 153 -14.62 6.28 -1.01
C ALA A 153 -14.37 6.14 0.51
N TRP A 154 -13.15 5.75 0.91
CA TRP A 154 -12.80 5.65 2.33
C TRP A 154 -12.72 7.02 3.01
N GLY A 155 -12.19 8.04 2.34
CA GLY A 155 -12.14 9.40 2.88
C GLY A 155 -13.51 10.06 3.09
N GLN A 156 -14.54 9.58 2.37
CA GLN A 156 -15.92 10.05 2.49
C GLN A 156 -16.78 9.17 3.40
N SER A 157 -16.28 8.02 3.85
CA SER A 157 -17.04 7.09 4.67
C SER A 157 -17.11 7.55 6.12
N GLU A 158 -18.32 7.78 6.62
CA GLU A 158 -18.58 8.11 8.03
C GLU A 158 -18.19 6.97 8.97
N ASP A 159 -18.24 5.73 8.47
CA ASP A 159 -17.86 4.53 9.24
C ASP A 159 -16.39 4.53 9.64
N LEU A 160 -15.55 5.38 9.05
CA LEU A 160 -14.11 5.48 9.36
C LEU A 160 -13.75 6.67 10.24
N ALA A 161 -14.74 7.46 10.65
CA ALA A 161 -14.55 8.62 11.51
C ALA A 161 -13.98 8.26 12.90
N TYR A 162 -14.14 7.00 13.35
CA TYR A 162 -13.64 6.53 14.65
C TYR A 162 -12.13 6.27 14.69
N LEU A 163 -11.43 6.27 13.56
CA LEU A 163 -9.98 6.06 13.47
C LEU A 163 -9.27 7.40 13.26
N PRO A 164 -8.76 8.09 14.30
CA PRO A 164 -8.20 9.43 14.17
C PRO A 164 -6.92 9.48 13.32
N VAL A 165 -6.14 8.39 13.36
CA VAL A 165 -4.94 8.20 12.53
C VAL A 165 -5.30 8.07 11.07
N PHE A 166 -6.42 7.38 10.79
CA PHE A 166 -7.00 7.34 9.47
C PHE A 166 -7.35 8.82 9.15
N HIS A 167 -8.07 9.55 10.02
CA HIS A 167 -8.50 10.96 9.79
C HIS A 167 -7.43 11.89 9.27
N GLN A 168 -6.35 11.97 10.02
CA GLN A 168 -5.25 12.88 9.72
C GLN A 168 -4.44 12.44 8.50
N THR A 169 -4.25 11.13 8.28
CA THR A 169 -3.43 10.61 7.18
C THR A 169 -4.16 10.73 5.84
N TYR A 170 -5.47 10.47 5.80
CA TYR A 170 -6.23 10.57 4.56
C TYR A 170 -6.69 11.99 4.23
N THR A 171 -6.98 12.90 5.18
CA THR A 171 -7.26 14.29 4.76
C THR A 171 -6.04 14.93 4.13
N VAL A 172 -4.85 14.72 4.72
CA VAL A 172 -3.60 15.27 4.17
C VAL A 172 -3.22 14.59 2.85
N SER A 173 -3.30 13.25 2.77
CA SER A 173 -2.99 12.52 1.53
C SER A 173 -4.00 12.80 0.42
N LEU A 174 -5.30 12.85 0.71
CA LEU A 174 -6.34 13.14 -0.27
C LEU A 174 -6.23 14.59 -0.76
N VAL A 175 -5.99 15.56 0.14
CA VAL A 175 -5.77 16.97 -0.24
C VAL A 175 -4.50 17.11 -1.07
N CYS A 176 -3.38 16.49 -0.68
CA CYS A 176 -2.15 16.51 -1.49
C CYS A 176 -2.32 15.82 -2.84
N LEU A 177 -2.98 14.67 -2.90
CA LEU A 177 -3.20 13.91 -4.13
C LEU A 177 -4.20 14.61 -5.05
N MET A 178 -5.25 15.23 -4.50
CA MET A 178 -6.14 16.11 -5.26
C MET A 178 -5.38 17.32 -5.77
N LEU A 179 -4.58 18.01 -4.95
CA LEU A 179 -3.72 19.13 -5.38
C LEU A 179 -2.73 18.73 -6.49
N PHE A 180 -2.22 17.49 -6.48
CA PHE A 180 -1.28 16.99 -7.49
C PHE A 180 -1.98 16.54 -8.79
N LEU A 181 -3.20 15.99 -8.71
CA LEU A 181 -4.00 15.57 -9.86
C LEU A 181 -4.80 16.74 -10.48
N ILE A 182 -4.99 17.82 -9.73
CA ILE A 182 -5.43 19.12 -10.22
C ILE A 182 -4.21 19.81 -10.85
N SER A 183 -3.89 19.44 -12.08
CA SER A 183 -3.09 20.29 -12.97
C SER A 183 -3.93 21.38 -13.64
N ASP A 184 -5.23 21.50 -13.28
CA ASP A 184 -6.09 22.61 -13.66
C ASP A 184 -5.98 23.77 -12.65
N PHE A 185 -5.34 24.85 -13.08
CA PHE A 185 -5.07 26.09 -12.34
C PHE A 185 -6.30 26.65 -11.57
N SER A 186 -7.51 26.33 -12.04
CA SER A 186 -8.78 26.80 -11.47
C SER A 186 -9.13 26.19 -10.12
N ILE A 187 -8.77 24.93 -9.84
CA ILE A 187 -9.15 24.27 -8.58
C ILE A 187 -8.08 24.51 -7.50
N LEU A 188 -6.82 24.77 -7.88
CA LEU A 188 -5.77 25.22 -6.96
C LEU A 188 -6.14 26.53 -6.26
N MET A 189 -6.76 27.47 -6.98
CA MET A 189 -7.32 28.71 -6.41
C MET A 189 -8.43 28.46 -5.40
N PHE A 190 -9.25 27.42 -5.59
CA PHE A 190 -10.34 27.09 -4.69
C PHE A 190 -9.83 26.42 -3.41
N VAL A 191 -8.84 25.52 -3.52
CA VAL A 191 -8.25 24.85 -2.36
C VAL A 191 -7.37 25.81 -1.53
N MET A 192 -6.63 26.72 -2.18
CA MET A 192 -5.91 27.79 -1.48
C MET A 192 -6.86 28.78 -0.79
N ALA A 193 -8.03 29.06 -1.36
CA ALA A 193 -9.04 29.92 -0.73
C ALA A 193 -9.73 29.28 0.49
N VAL A 194 -9.82 27.94 0.54
CA VAL A 194 -10.45 27.22 1.66
C VAL A 194 -9.46 26.87 2.77
N LEU A 195 -8.18 26.63 2.45
CA LEU A 195 -7.15 26.29 3.44
C LEU A 195 -6.33 27.49 3.96
N CYS A 196 -6.45 28.67 3.35
CA CYS A 196 -5.70 29.87 3.70
C CYS A 196 -6.65 31.03 4.09
N VAL A 197 -7.57 30.77 5.02
CA VAL A 197 -8.28 31.83 5.76
C VAL A 197 -7.67 31.86 7.18
N PRO A 198 -7.18 33.02 7.66
CA PRO A 198 -6.55 33.14 8.97
C PRO A 198 -7.52 32.90 10.14
#